data_AF-A0A5B2VKR1-F1
#
_entry.id   AF-A0A5B2VKR1-F1
#
_cell.length_a   1.000
_cell.length_b   1.000
_cell.length_c   1.000
_cell.angle_alpha   90.00
_cell.angle_beta   90.00
_cell.angle_gamma   90.00
#
_symmetry.space_group_name_H-M   'P 1'
#
loop_
_entity.id
_entity.type
_entity.pdbx_description
1 polymer ?
#
loop_
_entity_poly.entity_id
_entity_poly.type
_entity_poly.pdbx_seq_one_letter_code
_entity_poly.pdbx_strand_id
1 'polypeptide(L)'
;MKFTIICFVALLVTHNITAQTAQVSLKIIQDGKTYLPDKNEIQLQRKPFVVEVTLQSTPGVFVKADFTDSMYRLKDDEPVPDLEKLFSETMTEENYNKDKEIAISTEGWSNWSYQPKEKWSSFDKEVKIVNDYTVTGSRTVQQFYTDDQQTIKVEDIKTPLYLFFLTTTNDMKTELKRQKIKISWR
;
A
#
# COMPACT_ATOMS: atom_id res chain seq x y z
N MET A 1 -10.06 59.01 -44.22
CA MET A 1 -9.62 58.55 -42.88
C MET A 1 -9.81 57.04 -42.82
N LYS A 2 -8.74 56.26 -42.61
CA LYS A 2 -8.79 54.80 -42.54
C LYS A 2 -8.79 54.38 -41.07
N PHE A 3 -9.84 53.73 -40.59
CA PHE A 3 -9.89 53.14 -39.25
C PHE A 3 -9.37 51.71 -39.32
N THR A 4 -8.22 51.47 -38.69
CA THR A 4 -7.68 50.11 -38.49
C THR A 4 -8.25 49.55 -37.20
N ILE A 5 -9.09 48.53 -37.30
CA ILE A 5 -9.60 47.77 -36.14
C ILE A 5 -8.54 46.72 -35.78
N ILE A 6 -7.95 46.84 -34.59
CA ILE A 6 -7.05 45.86 -34.02
C ILE A 6 -7.90 44.85 -33.25
N CYS A 7 -8.07 43.64 -33.78
CA CYS A 7 -8.69 42.53 -33.07
C CYS A 7 -7.73 41.99 -32.01
N PHE A 8 -8.08 42.16 -30.73
CA PHE A 8 -7.39 41.54 -29.61
C PHE A 8 -7.93 40.11 -29.45
N VAL A 9 -7.21 39.12 -29.98
CA VAL A 9 -7.54 37.70 -29.77
C VAL A 9 -6.98 37.27 -28.42
N ALA A 10 -7.84 37.19 -27.41
CA ALA A 10 -7.50 36.61 -26.12
C ALA A 10 -7.38 35.07 -26.27
N LEU A 11 -6.14 34.56 -26.31
CA LEU A 11 -5.87 33.13 -26.21
C LEU A 11 -6.17 32.67 -24.77
N LEU A 12 -7.35 32.05 -24.59
CA LEU A 12 -7.66 31.26 -23.40
C LEU A 12 -6.78 30.00 -23.40
N VAL A 13 -5.64 30.07 -22.72
CA VAL A 13 -4.81 28.89 -22.43
C VAL A 13 -5.53 28.10 -21.34
N THR A 14 -6.31 27.10 -21.75
CA THR A 14 -6.87 26.11 -20.83
C THR A 14 -5.73 25.30 -20.23
N HIS A 15 -5.42 25.57 -18.96
CA HIS A 15 -4.51 24.74 -18.19
C HIS A 15 -5.23 23.42 -17.92
N ASN A 16 -4.97 22.40 -18.74
CA ASN A 16 -5.33 21.03 -18.41
C ASN A 16 -4.44 20.61 -17.23
N ILE A 17 -4.93 20.81 -16.01
CA ILE A 17 -4.37 20.14 -14.83
C ILE A 17 -4.68 18.67 -15.03
N THR A 18 -3.69 17.91 -15.52
CA THR A 18 -3.78 16.45 -15.51
C THR A 18 -3.78 16.01 -14.06
N ALA A 19 -4.94 15.61 -13.56
CA ALA A 19 -5.04 14.94 -12.27
C ALA A 19 -4.17 13.67 -12.35
N GLN A 20 -3.08 13.63 -11.56
CA GLN A 20 -2.23 12.45 -11.51
C GLN A 20 -3.02 11.31 -10.85
N THR A 21 -3.24 10.22 -11.58
CA THR A 21 -3.91 9.04 -11.02
C THR A 21 -3.04 8.42 -9.93
N ALA A 22 -3.62 8.22 -8.75
CA ALA A 22 -2.97 7.53 -7.64
C ALA A 22 -2.45 6.15 -8.08
N GLN A 23 -1.20 5.84 -7.76
CA GLN A 23 -0.56 4.57 -8.08
C GLN A 23 0.20 4.03 -6.87
N VAL A 24 0.14 2.72 -6.71
CA VAL A 24 0.95 1.98 -5.73
C VAL A 24 1.68 0.84 -6.44
N SER A 25 2.96 0.70 -6.11
CA SER A 25 3.79 -0.43 -6.50
C SER A 25 4.46 -1.04 -5.27
N LEU A 26 4.64 -2.35 -5.30
CA LEU A 26 5.19 -3.12 -4.19
C LEU A 26 6.33 -4.01 -4.66
N LYS A 27 7.29 -4.26 -3.78
CA LYS A 27 8.29 -5.32 -3.97
C LYS A 27 8.66 -5.91 -2.61
N ILE A 28 9.01 -7.18 -2.61
CA ILE A 28 9.50 -7.88 -1.41
C ILE A 28 11.00 -8.06 -1.52
N ILE A 29 11.75 -7.80 -0.44
CA ILE A 29 13.20 -7.95 -0.40
C ILE A 29 13.58 -8.89 0.75
N GLN A 30 14.38 -9.91 0.46
CA GLN A 30 15.00 -10.78 1.48
C GLN A 30 16.41 -11.14 1.04
N ASP A 31 17.40 -10.97 1.93
CA ASP A 31 18.82 -11.24 1.67
C ASP A 31 19.34 -10.56 0.38
N GLY A 32 18.93 -9.31 0.15
CA GLY A 32 19.31 -8.53 -1.04
C GLY A 32 18.62 -8.93 -2.35
N LYS A 33 17.84 -10.02 -2.35
CA LYS A 33 17.05 -10.45 -3.51
C LYS A 33 15.70 -9.75 -3.52
N THR A 34 15.34 -9.18 -4.68
CA THR A 34 14.04 -8.55 -4.92
C THR A 34 13.07 -9.54 -5.56
N TYR A 35 11.84 -9.56 -5.08
CA TYR A 35 10.72 -10.32 -5.61
C TYR A 35 9.62 -9.35 -6.03
N LEU A 36 9.18 -9.49 -7.29
CA LEU A 36 8.12 -8.67 -7.84
C LEU A 36 6.75 -9.37 -7.71
N PRO A 37 5.67 -8.61 -7.50
CA PRO A 37 4.32 -9.12 -7.34
C PRO A 37 3.72 -9.79 -8.57
N ASP A 38 4.30 -9.63 -9.77
CA ASP A 38 3.76 -10.16 -11.03
C ASP A 38 3.55 -11.68 -11.06
N LYS A 39 4.12 -12.40 -10.08
CA LYS A 39 3.92 -13.84 -9.92
C LYS A 39 2.85 -14.21 -8.90
N ASN A 40 2.28 -13.25 -8.17
CA ASN A 40 1.30 -13.36 -7.06
C ASN A 40 1.63 -14.37 -5.95
N GLU A 41 2.68 -15.17 -6.10
CA GLU A 41 3.20 -16.13 -5.15
C GLU A 41 4.73 -16.08 -5.18
N ILE A 42 5.33 -16.03 -3.98
CA ILE A 42 6.78 -16.04 -3.79
C ILE A 42 7.14 -17.03 -2.68
N GLN A 43 8.37 -17.55 -2.73
CA GLN A 43 8.92 -18.39 -1.68
C GLN A 43 10.06 -17.66 -0.97
N LEU A 44 9.93 -17.48 0.34
CA LEU A 44 10.93 -16.86 1.20
C LEU A 44 11.48 -17.86 2.22
N GLN A 45 12.71 -17.64 2.68
CA GLN A 45 13.20 -18.31 3.89
C GLN A 45 12.40 -17.81 5.08
N ARG A 46 12.27 -18.63 6.13
CA ARG A 46 11.78 -18.22 7.46
C ARG A 46 12.76 -17.27 8.16
N LYS A 47 12.92 -16.08 7.59
CA LYS A 47 13.82 -15.01 8.02
C LYS A 47 13.18 -13.66 7.78
N PRO A 48 13.63 -12.61 8.49
CA PRO A 48 13.16 -11.27 8.24
C PRO A 48 13.20 -10.87 6.77
N PHE A 49 12.23 -10.08 6.34
CA PHE A 49 12.11 -9.56 4.98
C PHE A 49 11.59 -8.13 5.03
N VAL A 50 11.63 -7.44 3.89
CA VAL A 50 11.13 -6.06 3.77
C VAL A 50 10.04 -6.01 2.71
N VAL A 51 8.93 -5.35 3.03
CA VAL A 51 7.95 -4.92 2.04
C VAL A 51 8.25 -3.47 1.69
N GLU A 52 8.71 -3.22 0.47
CA GLU A 52 8.90 -1.85 -0.02
C GLU A 52 7.66 -1.44 -0.82
N VAL A 53 7.12 -0.28 -0.47
CA VAL A 53 5.89 0.28 -1.02
C VAL A 53 6.20 1.67 -1.58
N THR A 54 5.93 1.86 -2.87
CA THR A 54 5.96 3.20 -3.47
C THR A 54 4.54 3.71 -3.61
N LEU A 55 4.30 4.87 -2.99
CA LEU A 55 3.06 5.62 -3.03
C LEU A 55 3.26 6.81 -3.98
N GLN A 56 2.46 6.86 -5.05
CA GLN A 56 2.45 7.96 -5.99
C GLN A 56 1.06 8.61 -5.99
N SER A 57 1.01 9.91 -5.67
CA SER A 57 -0.22 10.71 -5.62
C SER A 57 -1.31 10.12 -4.71
N THR A 58 -0.90 9.37 -3.67
CA THR A 58 -1.77 8.80 -2.63
C THR A 58 -1.07 8.89 -1.27
N PRO A 59 -1.80 9.14 -0.17
CA PRO A 59 -1.20 9.18 1.17
C PRO A 59 -0.86 7.78 1.72
N GLY A 60 -1.46 6.72 1.17
CA GLY A 60 -1.31 5.37 1.70
C GLY A 60 -1.90 4.26 0.83
N VAL A 61 -1.86 3.06 1.39
CA VAL A 61 -2.43 1.83 0.82
C VAL A 61 -3.06 1.01 1.95
N PHE A 62 -4.25 0.47 1.69
CA PHE A 62 -4.88 -0.46 2.61
C PHE A 62 -4.27 -1.84 2.43
N VAL A 63 -4.00 -2.51 3.55
CA VAL A 63 -3.33 -3.80 3.59
C VAL A 63 -4.15 -4.74 4.45
N LYS A 64 -4.55 -5.86 3.86
CA LYS A 64 -5.11 -7.00 4.59
C LYS A 64 -4.07 -8.11 4.59
N ALA A 65 -3.63 -8.49 5.77
CA ALA A 65 -2.70 -9.59 5.96
C ALA A 65 -3.38 -10.68 6.77
N ASP A 66 -3.34 -11.91 6.26
CA ASP A 66 -4.06 -13.05 6.83
C ASP A 66 -3.22 -14.33 6.62
N PHE A 67 -3.39 -15.32 7.49
CA PHE A 67 -2.90 -16.68 7.29
C PHE A 67 -3.90 -17.57 6.54
N THR A 68 -5.11 -17.08 6.29
CA THR A 68 -6.10 -17.69 5.40
C THR A 68 -6.08 -17.03 4.01
N ASP A 69 -6.55 -17.76 3.00
CA ASP A 69 -6.60 -17.31 1.61
C ASP A 69 -7.91 -16.58 1.25
N SER A 70 -8.70 -16.16 2.24
CA SER A 70 -10.05 -15.60 2.08
C SER A 70 -10.11 -14.45 1.05
N MET A 71 -9.41 -13.36 1.34
CA MET A 71 -9.30 -12.19 0.46
C MET A 71 -8.40 -12.43 -0.74
N TYR A 72 -7.39 -13.28 -0.59
CA TYR A 72 -6.45 -13.59 -1.67
C TYR A 72 -7.14 -14.26 -2.87
N ARG A 73 -8.19 -15.06 -2.62
CA ARG A 73 -8.97 -15.75 -3.67
C ARG A 73 -9.95 -14.87 -4.41
N LEU A 74 -10.23 -13.66 -3.93
CA LEU A 74 -11.12 -12.72 -4.60
C LEU A 74 -10.61 -12.45 -6.02
N LYS A 75 -11.41 -12.70 -7.06
CA LYS A 75 -11.00 -12.45 -8.46
C LYS A 75 -10.87 -10.96 -8.75
N ASP A 76 -10.18 -10.60 -9.82
CA ASP A 76 -9.92 -9.19 -10.14
C ASP A 76 -11.18 -8.42 -10.55
N ASP A 77 -12.20 -9.11 -11.05
CA ASP A 77 -13.51 -8.59 -11.43
C ASP A 77 -14.55 -8.65 -10.29
N GLU A 78 -14.25 -9.35 -9.19
CA GLU A 78 -15.12 -9.42 -8.02
C GLU A 78 -14.93 -8.20 -7.13
N PRO A 79 -16.01 -7.52 -6.70
CA PRO A 79 -15.91 -6.35 -5.82
C PRO A 79 -15.27 -6.72 -4.48
N VAL A 80 -14.44 -5.83 -3.92
CA VAL A 80 -13.96 -5.96 -2.54
C VAL A 80 -15.16 -5.90 -1.59
N PRO A 81 -15.38 -6.92 -0.75
CA PRO A 81 -16.46 -6.89 0.25
C PRO A 81 -16.30 -5.70 1.19
N ASP A 82 -17.42 -5.09 1.57
CA ASP A 82 -17.50 -4.04 2.59
C ASP A 82 -16.53 -2.86 2.36
N LEU A 83 -16.25 -2.52 1.10
CA LEU A 83 -15.32 -1.44 0.73
C LEU A 83 -15.66 -0.11 1.42
N GLU A 84 -16.94 0.18 1.60
CA GLU A 84 -17.43 1.37 2.28
C GLU A 84 -17.11 1.41 3.78
N LYS A 85 -16.82 0.26 4.40
CA LYS A 85 -16.46 0.14 5.83
C LYS A 85 -14.96 0.17 6.08
N LEU A 86 -14.16 0.20 5.02
CA LEU A 86 -12.69 0.14 5.07
C LEU A 86 -12.10 1.15 6.07
N PHE A 87 -12.61 2.38 6.12
CA PHE A 87 -12.16 3.39 7.08
C PHE A 87 -12.42 3.00 8.54
N SER A 88 -13.63 2.51 8.85
CA SER A 88 -13.99 2.10 10.21
C SER A 88 -13.31 0.81 10.66
N GLU A 89 -12.88 -0.02 9.71
CA GLU A 89 -12.21 -1.31 9.96
C GLU A 89 -10.67 -1.19 9.89
N THR A 90 -10.16 0.02 9.64
CA THR A 90 -8.72 0.28 9.57
C THR A 90 -8.13 0.40 10.97
N MET A 91 -7.20 -0.48 11.28
CA MET A 91 -6.29 -0.39 12.41
C MET A 91 -5.12 0.54 12.08
N THR A 92 -4.72 1.31 13.08
CA THR A 92 -3.50 2.12 13.02
C THR A 92 -2.34 1.26 13.49
N GLU A 93 -1.34 1.04 12.64
CA GLU A 93 -0.12 0.32 13.03
C GLU A 93 0.87 1.24 13.77
N GLU A 94 1.78 0.63 14.53
CA GLU A 94 2.74 1.36 15.36
C GLU A 94 3.62 2.33 14.54
N ASN A 95 3.82 3.53 15.09
CA ASN A 95 4.58 4.57 14.42
C ASN A 95 6.03 4.14 14.18
N TYR A 96 6.50 4.30 12.94
CA TYR A 96 7.82 3.92 12.44
C TYR A 96 8.13 2.42 12.44
N ASN A 97 7.10 1.57 12.50
CA ASN A 97 7.22 0.11 12.50
C ASN A 97 8.28 -0.35 13.52
N LYS A 98 8.18 0.13 14.76
CA LYS A 98 9.21 -0.10 15.81
C LYS A 98 9.39 -1.57 16.11
N ASP A 99 8.29 -2.32 16.17
CA ASP A 99 8.27 -3.74 16.49
C ASP A 99 8.55 -4.65 15.29
N LYS A 100 8.77 -4.04 14.11
CA LYS A 100 9.15 -4.75 12.87
C LYS A 100 8.13 -5.84 12.54
N GLU A 101 6.86 -5.47 12.50
CA GLU A 101 5.76 -6.42 12.42
C GLU A 101 4.73 -6.08 11.33
N ILE A 102 3.91 -7.06 11.02
CA ILE A 102 2.66 -6.89 10.26
C ILE A 102 1.53 -7.38 11.15
N ALA A 103 0.47 -6.57 11.26
CA ALA A 103 -0.79 -7.00 11.88
C ALA A 103 -1.50 -8.02 10.98
N ILE A 104 -1.87 -9.16 11.54
CA ILE A 104 -2.60 -10.25 10.89
C ILE A 104 -4.03 -10.24 11.40
N SER A 105 -4.99 -10.05 10.49
CA SER A 105 -6.39 -9.97 10.85
C SER A 105 -7.31 -10.58 9.80
N THR A 106 -8.22 -11.44 10.28
CA THR A 106 -9.28 -12.01 9.42
C THR A 106 -10.39 -11.00 9.15
N GLU A 107 -10.58 -10.02 10.03
CA GLU A 107 -11.64 -9.00 9.93
C GLU A 107 -11.07 -7.63 9.54
N GLY A 108 -10.07 -7.14 10.27
CA GLY A 108 -9.52 -5.80 10.10
C GLY A 108 -8.63 -5.58 8.88
N TRP A 109 -8.37 -4.30 8.62
CA TRP A 109 -7.39 -3.81 7.64
C TRP A 109 -6.34 -2.95 8.34
N SER A 110 -5.13 -2.88 7.79
CA SER A 110 -4.16 -1.84 8.12
C SER A 110 -4.18 -0.76 7.04
N ASN A 111 -3.83 0.47 7.39
CA ASN A 111 -3.49 1.50 6.40
C ASN A 111 -2.02 1.85 6.54
N TRP A 112 -1.22 1.49 5.54
CA TRP A 112 0.18 1.86 5.48
C TRP A 112 0.33 3.20 4.76
N SER A 113 0.65 4.23 5.53
CA SER A 113 0.75 5.60 5.04
C SER A 113 1.97 6.33 5.60
N TYR A 114 2.33 7.42 4.93
CA TYR A 114 3.39 8.33 5.34
C TYR A 114 2.82 9.74 5.54
N GLN A 115 2.94 10.25 6.76
CA GLN A 115 2.35 11.52 7.20
C GLN A 115 3.46 12.43 7.76
N PRO A 116 4.21 13.14 6.87
CA PRO A 116 5.40 13.88 7.27
C PRO A 116 5.12 15.05 8.20
N LYS A 117 3.95 15.70 8.11
CA LYS A 117 3.59 16.86 8.94
C LYS A 117 3.34 16.44 10.39
N GLU A 118 2.77 15.26 10.57
CA GLU A 118 2.40 14.63 11.83
C GLU A 118 3.58 13.87 12.45
N LYS A 119 4.71 13.77 11.74
CA LYS A 119 5.86 12.92 12.11
C LYS A 119 5.41 11.49 12.41
N TRP A 120 4.55 10.96 11.54
CA TRP A 120 3.99 9.64 11.66
C TRP A 120 4.16 8.83 10.37
N SER A 121 4.45 7.55 10.48
CA SER A 121 4.58 6.63 9.36
C SER A 121 4.25 5.22 9.80
N SER A 122 3.52 4.46 8.99
CA SER A 122 3.41 3.01 9.19
C SER A 122 4.67 2.27 8.71
N PHE A 123 5.47 2.89 7.85
CA PHE A 123 6.74 2.34 7.39
C PHE A 123 7.83 2.50 8.44
N ASP A 124 8.97 1.85 8.24
CA ASP A 124 10.20 2.13 8.95
C ASP A 124 10.53 3.63 8.94
N LYS A 125 11.31 4.08 9.93
CA LYS A 125 11.64 5.49 10.13
C LYS A 125 12.21 6.18 8.88
N GLU A 126 13.03 5.45 8.12
CA GLU A 126 13.61 5.96 6.89
C GLU A 126 12.64 5.76 5.73
N VAL A 127 12.18 6.88 5.19
CA VAL A 127 11.29 6.92 4.04
C VAL A 127 11.98 7.75 2.95
N LYS A 128 12.00 7.22 1.72
CA LYS A 128 12.65 7.87 0.58
C LYS A 128 11.65 8.76 -0.14
N ILE A 129 11.86 10.08 -0.09
CA ILE A 129 11.12 11.04 -0.89
C ILE A 129 11.75 11.07 -2.30
N VAL A 130 10.98 10.68 -3.32
CA VAL A 130 11.43 10.69 -4.72
C VAL A 130 11.13 12.05 -5.36
N ASN A 131 9.94 12.58 -5.10
CA ASN A 131 9.48 13.92 -5.46
C ASN A 131 8.27 14.29 -4.59
N ASP A 132 7.68 15.47 -4.82
CA ASP A 132 6.54 16.01 -4.04
C ASP A 132 5.30 15.09 -3.99
N TYR A 133 5.15 14.18 -4.95
CA TYR A 133 4.01 13.30 -5.08
C TYR A 133 4.37 11.82 -4.96
N THR A 134 5.65 11.48 -4.80
CA THR A 134 6.13 10.09 -4.82
C THR A 134 7.04 9.83 -3.64
N VAL A 135 6.64 8.85 -2.84
CA VAL A 135 7.39 8.42 -1.67
C VAL A 135 7.51 6.90 -1.65
N THR A 136 8.67 6.40 -1.25
CA THR A 136 8.93 4.98 -1.09
C THR A 136 9.21 4.69 0.38
N GLY A 137 8.32 3.93 1.01
CA GLY A 137 8.45 3.44 2.37
C GLY A 137 8.86 1.97 2.40
N SER A 138 9.66 1.59 3.40
CA SER A 138 10.02 0.20 3.67
C SER A 138 9.36 -0.26 4.95
N ARG A 139 8.80 -1.46 4.98
CA ARG A 139 8.33 -2.09 6.21
C ARG A 139 9.11 -3.38 6.44
N THR A 140 10.06 -3.33 7.37
CA THR A 140 10.82 -4.50 7.82
C THR A 140 9.95 -5.40 8.68
N VAL A 141 9.93 -6.70 8.40
CA VAL A 141 9.10 -7.71 9.04
C VAL A 141 9.98 -8.78 9.67
N GLN A 142 9.94 -8.88 10.99
CA GLN A 142 10.61 -9.88 11.83
C GLN A 142 9.58 -10.77 12.54
N GLN A 143 8.36 -10.26 12.72
CA GLN A 143 7.26 -10.95 13.39
C GLN A 143 5.90 -10.57 12.82
N PHE A 144 4.88 -11.29 13.25
CA PHE A 144 3.48 -11.08 12.93
C PHE A 144 2.73 -10.88 14.25
N TYR A 145 1.87 -9.88 14.31
CA TYR A 145 0.99 -9.64 15.46
C TYR A 145 -0.43 -9.99 15.08
N THR A 146 -1.09 -10.86 15.84
CA THR A 146 -2.37 -11.48 15.46
C THR A 146 -3.53 -10.92 16.29
N ASP A 147 -4.77 -11.09 15.81
CA ASP A 147 -5.99 -10.62 16.49
C ASP A 147 -6.12 -11.11 17.95
N ASP A 148 -5.59 -12.29 18.27
CA ASP A 148 -5.58 -12.86 19.63
C ASP A 148 -4.38 -12.39 20.48
N GLN A 149 -3.73 -11.31 20.06
CA GLN A 149 -2.59 -10.66 20.71
C GLN A 149 -1.34 -11.54 20.81
N GLN A 150 -1.22 -12.54 19.92
CA GLN A 150 0.00 -13.34 19.83
C GLN A 150 0.99 -12.72 18.84
N THR A 151 2.26 -12.79 19.22
CA THR A 151 3.38 -12.48 18.34
C THR A 151 3.98 -13.78 17.81
N ILE A 152 4.01 -13.95 16.49
CA ILE A 152 4.63 -15.08 15.81
C ILE A 152 5.83 -14.57 15.05
N LYS A 153 7.03 -15.02 15.40
CA LYS A 153 8.23 -14.64 14.65
C LYS A 153 8.22 -15.26 13.25
N VAL A 154 8.83 -14.57 12.28
CA VAL A 154 8.98 -15.10 10.91
C VAL A 154 9.80 -16.40 10.89
N GLU A 155 10.69 -16.63 11.85
CA GLU A 155 11.45 -17.88 11.96
C GLU A 155 10.56 -19.10 12.32
N ASP A 156 9.47 -18.86 13.04
CA ASP A 156 8.58 -19.89 13.57
C ASP A 156 7.36 -20.17 12.69
N ILE A 157 7.16 -19.37 11.63
CA ILE A 157 5.97 -19.46 10.77
C ILE A 157 5.93 -20.75 9.96
N LYS A 158 4.76 -21.40 9.95
CA LYS A 158 4.52 -22.64 9.20
C LYS A 158 3.44 -22.49 8.14
N THR A 159 2.59 -21.48 8.27
CA THR A 159 1.46 -21.19 7.39
C THR A 159 1.85 -20.12 6.38
N PRO A 160 1.39 -20.20 5.12
CA PRO A 160 1.59 -19.12 4.17
C PRO A 160 1.02 -17.79 4.70
N LEU A 161 1.66 -16.69 4.33
CA LEU A 161 1.13 -15.35 4.56
C LEU A 161 0.47 -14.84 3.28
N TYR A 162 -0.75 -14.36 3.39
CA TYR A 162 -1.51 -13.76 2.30
C TYR A 162 -1.60 -12.26 2.55
N LEU A 163 -1.12 -11.48 1.58
CA LEU A 163 -1.18 -10.02 1.60
C LEU A 163 -2.07 -9.55 0.45
N PHE A 164 -3.05 -8.71 0.77
CA PHE A 164 -3.92 -8.04 -0.17
C PHE A 164 -3.77 -6.54 0.02
N PHE A 165 -3.33 -5.86 -1.04
CA PHE A 165 -3.12 -4.42 -1.06
C PHE A 165 -4.20 -3.77 -1.91
N LEU A 166 -4.76 -2.67 -1.42
CA LEU A 166 -5.88 -1.99 -2.05
C LEU A 166 -5.68 -0.48 -2.02
N THR A 167 -5.88 0.16 -3.16
CA THR A 167 -6.04 1.61 -3.25
C THR A 167 -7.45 1.94 -3.71
N THR A 168 -7.97 3.05 -3.19
CA THR A 168 -9.33 3.51 -3.46
C THR A 168 -9.30 5.00 -3.82
N THR A 169 -10.43 5.50 -4.30
CA THR A 169 -10.73 6.94 -4.27
C THR A 169 -10.71 7.47 -2.84
N ASN A 170 -10.55 8.78 -2.68
CA ASN A 170 -10.52 9.43 -1.35
C ASN A 170 -11.79 9.20 -0.52
N ASP A 171 -12.95 9.02 -1.18
CA ASP A 171 -14.22 8.69 -0.52
C ASP A 171 -14.41 7.18 -0.29
N MET A 172 -13.42 6.36 -0.66
CA MET A 172 -13.40 4.90 -0.51
C MET A 172 -14.59 4.20 -1.17
N LYS A 173 -15.23 4.82 -2.15
CA LYS A 173 -16.36 4.21 -2.88
C LYS A 173 -15.94 3.39 -4.09
N THR A 174 -14.77 3.69 -4.62
CA THR A 174 -14.27 3.07 -5.85
C THR A 174 -12.88 2.54 -5.60
N GLU A 175 -12.70 1.26 -5.86
CA GLU A 175 -11.37 0.67 -5.99
C GLU A 175 -10.64 1.26 -7.21
N LEU A 176 -9.38 1.62 -7.01
CA LEU A 176 -8.49 2.06 -8.08
C LEU A 176 -7.56 0.93 -8.53
N LYS A 177 -7.02 0.17 -7.57
CA LYS A 177 -6.10 -0.93 -7.84
C LYS A 177 -6.05 -1.88 -6.66
N ARG A 178 -6.00 -3.18 -6.95
CA ARG A 178 -5.59 -4.22 -6.00
C ARG A 178 -4.29 -4.89 -6.40
N GLN A 179 -3.61 -5.47 -5.44
CA GLN A 179 -2.47 -6.34 -5.66
C GLN A 179 -2.39 -7.41 -4.58
N LYS A 180 -2.04 -8.64 -4.97
CA LYS A 180 -2.09 -9.80 -4.07
C LYS A 180 -0.75 -10.50 -4.05
N ILE A 181 -0.30 -10.92 -2.88
CA ILE A 181 0.94 -11.67 -2.72
C ILE A 181 0.71 -12.80 -1.72
N LYS A 182 0.98 -14.03 -2.15
CA LYS A 182 1.13 -15.18 -1.27
C LYS A 182 2.62 -15.39 -0.99
N ILE A 183 2.99 -15.45 0.27
CA ILE A 183 4.34 -15.79 0.72
C ILE A 183 4.29 -17.19 1.30
N SER A 184 4.94 -18.11 0.61
CA SER A 184 5.19 -19.47 1.07
C SER A 184 6.60 -19.56 1.68
N TRP A 185 6.81 -20.48 2.62
CA TRP A 185 8.05 -20.55 3.40
C TRP A 185 8.87 -21.80 3.07
N ARG A 186 10.20 -21.63 2.96
CA ARG A 186 11.20 -22.71 2.87
C ARG A 186 12.03 -22.83 4.14
#